data_AF-A0A194RCB3-F1
#
_entry.id   AF-A0A194RCB3-F1
#
_cell.length_a   1.000
_cell.length_b   1.000
_cell.length_c   1.000
_cell.angle_alpha   90.00
_cell.angle_beta   90.00
_cell.angle_gamma   90.00
#
_symmetry.space_group_name_H-M   'P 1'
#
loop_
_entity.id
_entity.type
_entity.pdbx_description
1 polymer ?
#
loop_
_entity_poly.entity_id
_entity_poly.type
_entity_poly.pdbx_seq_one_letter_code
_entity_poly.pdbx_strand_id
1 'polypeptide(L)'
;MSTITLDFLKDLLKEDHPDVDIQEFEGAPGTKRGDNYTSMVYRISLKGIKKKEDESETWEGSIIYKCLPESILRREAFKSDELFCNEVAFYNKIWPTLAKFQSQWDKVTHPFKAIPKCYLAQNDLVILKDLKTLGFVMPDRRQGLTIEQCYFVLKHLSHFHALSMAMKCHNPEGFYELLNIQDGISEVFFVPENVDYYRSYYTEAIQNAIAMVEEELRDSEDKEMYLEKFRKFGSEETFFQTMMELAAPREPLAVICHGDCWTNNLLFRFVNGDIAEMYMVDFQLARYASPALDLVYVMYLCLGREQRAAHLPSLLEYYADELHARLLDMSDDNSAFLTTLNRDALVQEEFKRCSRFGLGIALDMYPIMTCDSDEANLSSRICDALTIELFDQGARGVQTLQSVWSGHRSGHESDVCSSHECVKPVWTSNAACRRKMTDLVQELVDGGIRRQTKTNYIRFIFESFGVKKSMTLDKDYKMTELNN
;
A
#
# COMPACT_ATOMS: atom_id res chain seq x y z
N MET A 1 5.51 20.27 13.65
CA MET A 1 5.08 19.14 14.48
C MET A 1 4.09 19.62 15.51
N SER A 2 2.83 19.27 15.31
CA SER A 2 1.77 19.39 16.30
C SER A 2 2.18 18.58 17.53
N THR A 3 2.48 19.22 18.65
CA THR A 3 2.76 18.50 19.89
C THR A 3 1.45 17.87 20.37
N ILE A 4 1.39 16.55 20.55
CA ILE A 4 0.22 15.88 21.11
C ILE A 4 0.06 16.36 22.56
N THR A 5 -1.07 16.99 22.86
CA THR A 5 -1.45 17.43 24.21
C THR A 5 -2.73 16.75 24.65
N LEU A 6 -3.01 16.76 25.96
CA LEU A 6 -4.26 16.24 26.49
C LEU A 6 -5.47 16.99 25.93
N ASP A 7 -5.39 18.32 25.83
CA ASP A 7 -6.48 19.14 25.27
C ASP A 7 -6.73 18.81 23.79
N PHE A 8 -5.67 18.62 23.01
CA PHE A 8 -5.80 18.17 21.63
C PHE A 8 -6.53 16.83 21.52
N LEU A 9 -6.19 15.85 22.37
CA LEU A 9 -6.83 14.53 22.38
C LEU A 9 -8.28 14.59 22.84
N LYS A 10 -8.60 15.43 23.84
CA LYS A 10 -9.98 15.71 24.26
C LYS A 10 -10.80 16.26 23.10
N ASP A 11 -10.26 17.28 22.43
CA ASP A 11 -10.95 17.90 21.30
C ASP A 11 -11.12 16.96 20.11
N LEU A 12 -10.12 16.13 19.82
CA LEU A 12 -10.15 15.15 18.74
C LEU A 12 -11.23 14.08 18.94
N LEU A 13 -11.44 13.64 20.18
CA LEU A 13 -12.29 12.49 20.50
C LEU A 13 -13.66 12.85 21.09
N LYS A 14 -13.95 14.14 21.30
CA LYS A 14 -15.21 14.60 21.92
C LYS A 14 -16.47 14.16 21.18
N GLU A 15 -16.42 14.00 19.86
CA GLU A 15 -17.59 13.58 19.08
C GLU A 15 -17.88 12.07 19.27
N ASP A 16 -16.84 11.24 19.39
CA ASP A 16 -16.98 9.80 19.62
C ASP A 16 -17.25 9.46 21.08
N HIS A 17 -16.76 10.29 21.99
CA HIS A 17 -16.76 10.07 23.43
C HIS A 17 -17.20 11.33 24.20
N PRO A 18 -18.41 11.86 23.94
CA PRO A 18 -18.86 13.14 24.52
C PRO A 18 -18.97 13.11 26.04
N ASP A 19 -19.19 11.93 26.62
CA ASP A 19 -19.36 11.74 28.06
C ASP A 19 -18.05 11.38 28.79
N VAL A 20 -16.92 11.38 28.06
CA VAL A 20 -15.62 10.97 28.61
C VAL A 20 -14.76 12.21 28.89
N ASP A 21 -14.32 12.36 30.15
CA ASP A 21 -13.24 13.26 30.50
C ASP A 21 -11.92 12.48 30.46
N ILE A 22 -11.14 12.69 29.40
CA ILE A 22 -9.81 12.09 29.24
C ILE A 22 -8.85 12.76 30.22
N GLN A 23 -8.14 11.99 31.06
CA GLN A 23 -7.31 12.55 32.13
C GLN A 23 -5.83 12.37 31.87
N GLU A 24 -5.45 11.30 31.19
CA GLU A 24 -4.07 10.97 30.93
C GLU A 24 -3.91 10.24 29.58
N PHE A 25 -2.72 10.34 29.02
CA PHE A 25 -2.32 9.59 27.85
C PHE A 25 -0.86 9.15 27.95
N GLU A 26 -0.57 8.02 27.31
CA GLU A 26 0.78 7.48 27.19
C GLU A 26 1.03 7.02 25.76
N GLY A 27 2.17 7.39 25.19
CA GLY A 27 2.60 6.96 23.86
C GLY A 27 3.61 5.83 23.93
N ALA A 28 3.40 4.78 23.15
CA ALA A 28 4.38 3.71 22.92
C ALA A 28 4.52 3.43 21.42
N PRO A 29 5.63 2.87 20.94
CA PRO A 29 5.74 2.40 19.56
C PRO A 29 4.56 1.48 19.19
N GLY A 30 3.90 1.78 18.07
CA GLY A 30 2.69 1.09 17.64
C GLY A 30 2.96 -0.25 16.95
N THR A 31 4.15 -0.40 16.37
CA THR A 31 4.61 -1.56 15.60
C THR A 31 5.94 -2.09 16.13
N LYS A 32 6.34 -3.30 15.69
CA LYS A 32 7.68 -3.82 16.01
C LYS A 32 8.72 -3.06 15.19
N ARG A 33 9.98 -3.15 15.63
CA ARG A 33 11.12 -2.62 14.88
C ARG A 33 11.20 -3.30 13.51
N GLY A 34 11.38 -2.53 12.44
CA GLY A 34 11.42 -3.01 11.06
C GLY A 34 10.06 -3.15 10.37
N ASP A 35 8.95 -2.77 11.01
CA ASP A 35 7.61 -2.84 10.40
C ASP A 35 7.23 -1.57 9.61
N ASN A 36 7.90 -0.44 9.87
CA ASN A 36 7.57 0.86 9.26
C ASN A 36 8.83 1.63 8.84
N TYR A 37 9.08 1.69 7.54
CA TYR A 37 10.27 2.34 6.96
C TYR A 37 10.03 3.82 6.62
N THR A 38 8.82 4.16 6.17
CA THR A 38 8.43 5.45 5.59
C THR A 38 7.90 6.45 6.63
N SER A 39 7.51 5.99 7.82
CA SER A 39 6.86 6.79 8.87
C SER A 39 7.15 6.26 10.27
N MET A 40 6.80 7.06 11.28
CA MET A 40 6.82 6.67 12.69
C MET A 40 5.39 6.40 13.16
N VAL A 41 5.14 5.21 13.72
CA VAL A 41 3.81 4.81 14.20
C VAL A 41 3.84 4.60 15.71
N TYR A 42 2.94 5.28 16.41
CA TYR A 42 2.76 5.22 17.85
C TYR A 42 1.35 4.77 18.18
N ARG A 43 1.21 3.96 19.23
CA ARG A 43 -0.07 3.72 19.90
C ARG A 43 -0.15 4.67 21.09
N ILE A 44 -1.17 5.53 21.08
CA ILE A 44 -1.48 6.39 22.22
C ILE A 44 -2.59 5.73 23.02
N SER A 45 -2.28 5.33 24.25
CA SER A 45 -3.25 4.81 25.21
C SER A 45 -3.81 5.97 26.02
N LEU A 46 -5.12 5.96 26.24
CA LEU A 46 -5.88 7.04 26.87
C LEU A 46 -6.60 6.47 28.07
N LYS A 47 -6.60 7.19 29.19
CA LYS A 47 -7.43 6.87 30.35
C LYS A 47 -8.20 8.08 30.80
N GLY A 48 -9.40 7.85 31.29
CA GLY A 48 -10.30 8.91 31.71
C GLY A 48 -11.47 8.37 32.52
N ILE A 49 -12.47 9.23 32.69
CA ILE A 49 -13.70 8.92 33.40
C ILE A 49 -14.87 9.12 32.44
N LYS A 50 -15.68 8.08 32.25
CA LYS A 50 -16.94 8.17 31.54
C LYS A 50 -18.06 8.50 32.53
N LYS A 51 -18.74 9.62 32.29
CA LYS A 51 -19.89 10.04 33.07
C LYS A 51 -21.14 9.32 32.58
N LYS A 52 -21.81 8.61 33.47
CA LYS A 52 -23.21 8.20 33.33
C LYS A 52 -24.02 9.03 34.32
N GLU A 53 -25.33 9.16 34.09
CA GLU A 53 -26.22 10.10 34.80
C GLU A 53 -26.00 10.12 36.32
N ASP A 54 -25.80 8.96 36.96
CA ASP A 54 -25.58 8.83 38.42
C ASP A 54 -24.25 8.14 38.82
N GLU A 55 -23.42 7.73 37.87
CA GLU A 55 -22.19 6.96 38.15
C GLU A 55 -21.02 7.39 37.25
N SER A 56 -19.80 7.35 37.80
CA SER A 56 -18.56 7.57 37.05
C SER A 56 -17.81 6.25 36.92
N GLU A 57 -17.58 5.80 35.69
CA GLU A 57 -16.79 4.59 35.43
C GLU A 57 -15.43 4.94 34.82
N THR A 58 -14.41 4.15 35.15
CA THR A 58 -13.11 4.26 34.49
C THR A 58 -13.26 3.93 33.02
N TRP A 59 -12.64 4.75 32.17
CA TRP A 59 -12.63 4.57 30.72
C TRP A 59 -11.21 4.41 30.22
N GLU A 60 -11.02 3.46 29.32
CA GLU A 60 -9.76 3.27 28.58
C GLU A 60 -10.05 3.32 27.08
N GLY A 61 -9.15 3.94 26.34
CA GLY A 61 -9.22 4.01 24.88
C GLY A 61 -7.82 4.02 24.27
N SER A 62 -7.76 3.87 22.96
CA SER A 62 -6.50 4.03 22.23
C SER A 62 -6.70 4.48 20.80
N ILE A 63 -5.66 5.12 20.27
CA ILE A 63 -5.57 5.59 18.89
C ILE A 63 -4.18 5.24 18.32
N ILE A 64 -4.11 5.16 17.00
CA ILE A 64 -2.84 5.06 16.27
C ILE A 64 -2.49 6.46 15.78
N TYR A 65 -1.28 6.90 16.10
CA TYR A 65 -0.70 8.16 15.66
C TYR A 65 0.48 7.84 14.73
N LYS A 66 0.32 8.15 13.45
CA LYS A 66 1.35 8.02 12.41
C LYS A 66 1.87 9.41 12.07
N CYS A 67 3.18 9.60 12.01
CA CYS A 67 3.79 10.88 11.64
C CYS A 67 5.04 10.69 10.79
N LEU A 68 5.47 11.75 10.12
CA LEU A 68 6.71 11.75 9.35
C LEU A 68 7.93 11.54 10.26
N PRO A 69 8.99 10.85 9.78
CA PRO A 69 10.27 10.82 10.47
C PRO A 69 10.85 12.24 10.63
N GLU A 70 11.58 12.49 11.72
CA GLU A 70 12.23 13.80 11.95
C GLU A 70 13.36 14.06 10.96
N SER A 71 14.08 13.02 10.53
CA SER A 71 15.18 13.13 9.58
C SER A 71 14.68 13.42 8.16
N ILE A 72 15.06 14.58 7.63
CA ILE A 72 14.76 14.99 6.25
C ILE A 72 15.43 14.03 5.27
N LEU A 73 16.68 13.64 5.50
CA LEU A 73 17.40 12.68 4.66
C LEU A 73 16.66 11.33 4.58
N ARG A 74 16.12 10.86 5.72
CA ARG A 74 15.31 9.64 5.75
C ARG A 74 14.01 9.82 4.95
N ARG A 75 13.36 10.98 5.07
CA ARG A 75 12.13 11.28 4.31
C ARG A 75 12.39 11.29 2.81
N GLU A 76 13.45 11.95 2.36
CA GLU A 76 13.85 12.00 0.96
C GLU A 76 14.24 10.62 0.42
N ALA A 77 14.96 9.82 1.21
CA ALA A 77 15.35 8.45 0.88
C ALA A 77 14.16 7.52 0.63
N PHE A 78 13.08 7.68 1.39
CA PHE A 78 11.91 6.80 1.35
C PHE A 78 10.68 7.44 0.68
N LYS A 79 10.83 8.61 0.06
CA LYS A 79 9.70 9.39 -0.51
C LYS A 79 8.57 9.60 0.50
N SER A 80 8.92 9.74 1.78
CA SER A 80 7.96 9.73 2.88
C SER A 80 6.91 10.82 2.73
N ASP A 81 7.31 12.00 2.23
CA ASP A 81 6.39 13.14 2.04
C ASP A 81 5.33 12.84 0.99
N GLU A 82 5.73 12.35 -0.19
CA GLU A 82 4.82 12.01 -1.28
C GLU A 82 3.87 10.87 -0.87
N LEU A 83 4.38 9.87 -0.16
CA LEU A 83 3.60 8.76 0.39
C LEU A 83 2.58 9.24 1.44
N PHE A 84 2.97 10.20 2.29
CA PHE A 84 2.07 10.79 3.27
C PHE A 84 0.95 11.59 2.60
N CYS A 85 1.26 12.35 1.54
CA CYS A 85 0.27 13.07 0.74
C CYS A 85 -0.81 12.13 0.19
N ASN A 86 -0.41 10.96 -0.34
CA ASN A 86 -1.37 9.95 -0.79
C ASN A 86 -2.29 9.45 0.33
N GLU A 87 -1.73 9.16 1.51
CA GLU A 87 -2.53 8.70 2.66
C GLU A 87 -3.50 9.79 3.16
N VAL A 88 -3.06 11.06 3.16
CA VAL A 88 -3.91 12.22 3.49
C VAL A 88 -5.03 12.40 2.47
N ALA A 89 -4.70 12.37 1.18
CA ALA A 89 -5.68 12.43 0.09
C ALA A 89 -6.69 11.28 0.19
N PHE A 90 -6.22 10.09 0.55
CA PHE A 90 -7.09 8.93 0.75
C PHE A 90 -8.13 9.17 1.85
N TYR A 91 -7.69 9.54 3.07
CA TYR A 91 -8.60 9.68 4.20
C TYR A 91 -9.47 10.96 4.15
N ASN A 92 -8.98 12.05 3.55
CA ASN A 92 -9.73 13.31 3.50
C ASN A 92 -10.64 13.42 2.27
N LYS A 93 -10.29 12.80 1.14
CA LYS A 93 -10.98 12.98 -0.14
C LYS A 93 -11.57 11.67 -0.67
N ILE A 94 -10.73 10.66 -0.89
CA ILE A 94 -11.13 9.42 -1.58
C ILE A 94 -12.14 8.63 -0.77
N TRP A 95 -11.77 8.21 0.44
CA TRP A 95 -12.61 7.34 1.24
C TRP A 95 -13.97 7.97 1.58
N PRO A 96 -14.04 9.24 2.04
CA PRO A 96 -15.34 9.90 2.28
C PRO A 96 -16.21 9.96 1.02
N THR A 97 -15.61 10.21 -0.15
CA THR A 97 -16.35 10.29 -1.42
C THR A 97 -16.87 8.93 -1.86
N LEU A 98 -16.03 7.89 -1.83
CA LEU A 98 -16.45 6.51 -2.15
C LEU A 98 -17.49 5.99 -1.15
N ALA A 99 -17.34 6.32 0.14
CA ALA A 99 -18.29 5.95 1.19
C ALA A 99 -19.67 6.64 0.99
N LYS A 100 -19.68 7.90 0.57
CA LYS A 100 -20.91 8.62 0.20
C LYS A 100 -21.50 8.12 -1.12
N PHE A 101 -20.66 7.70 -2.06
CA PHE A 101 -21.13 7.12 -3.33
C PHE A 101 -21.84 5.79 -3.10
N GLN A 102 -21.25 4.86 -2.32
CA GLN A 102 -21.90 3.57 -2.04
C GLN A 102 -23.25 3.72 -1.34
N SER A 103 -23.43 4.73 -0.49
CA SER A 103 -24.68 4.94 0.26
C SER A 103 -25.85 5.42 -0.61
N GLN A 104 -25.61 5.74 -1.89
CA GLN A 104 -26.65 6.14 -2.85
C GLN A 104 -27.35 4.94 -3.50
N TRP A 105 -26.84 3.72 -3.27
CA TRP A 105 -27.31 2.51 -3.93
C TRP A 105 -28.07 1.63 -2.95
N ASP A 106 -29.40 1.66 -3.01
CA ASP A 106 -30.27 0.87 -2.11
C ASP A 106 -30.07 -0.65 -2.23
N LYS A 107 -29.59 -1.13 -3.38
CA LYS A 107 -29.27 -2.55 -3.61
C LYS A 107 -28.03 -3.01 -2.80
N VAL A 108 -27.16 -2.09 -2.36
CA VAL A 108 -25.98 -2.41 -1.55
C VAL A 108 -26.41 -2.65 -0.09
N THR A 109 -26.82 -3.87 0.20
CA THR A 109 -27.28 -4.30 1.54
C THR A 109 -26.14 -4.44 2.56
N HIS A 110 -24.92 -4.74 2.07
CA HIS A 110 -23.72 -4.91 2.89
C HIS A 110 -22.61 -3.94 2.41
N PRO A 111 -22.65 -2.67 2.81
CA PRO A 111 -21.67 -1.67 2.41
C PRO A 111 -20.25 -2.07 2.83
N PHE A 112 -19.29 -1.73 1.99
CA PHE A 112 -17.88 -1.92 2.31
C PHE A 112 -17.48 -0.96 3.43
N LYS A 113 -16.92 -1.50 4.52
CA LYS A 113 -16.60 -0.76 5.77
C LYS A 113 -15.24 -1.14 6.37
N ALA A 114 -14.37 -1.79 5.58
CA ALA A 114 -13.07 -2.30 6.03
C ALA A 114 -11.96 -1.25 6.02
N ILE A 115 -12.30 0.03 6.28
CA ILE A 115 -11.35 1.15 6.38
C ILE A 115 -11.46 1.72 7.79
N PRO A 116 -10.35 1.83 8.56
CA PRO A 116 -10.42 2.33 9.92
C PRO A 116 -10.96 3.77 9.94
N LYS A 117 -11.61 4.13 11.03
CA LYS A 117 -11.97 5.53 11.24
C LYS A 117 -10.69 6.37 11.31
N CYS A 118 -10.59 7.38 10.45
CA CYS A 118 -9.60 8.42 10.55
C CYS A 118 -10.19 9.58 11.37
N TYR A 119 -9.51 9.97 12.44
CA TYR A 119 -9.88 11.14 13.24
C TYR A 119 -9.28 12.41 12.66
N LEU A 120 -8.06 12.33 12.10
CA LEU A 120 -7.35 13.46 11.53
C LEU A 120 -6.30 12.97 10.53
N ALA A 121 -6.24 13.58 9.35
CA ALA A 121 -5.15 13.41 8.40
C ALA A 121 -4.67 14.78 7.90
N GLN A 122 -3.39 15.07 8.10
CA GLN A 122 -2.70 16.30 7.72
C GLN A 122 -1.33 15.95 7.15
N ASN A 123 -0.64 16.92 6.53
CA ASN A 123 0.61 16.66 5.79
C ASN A 123 1.76 16.06 6.63
N ASP A 124 1.72 16.14 7.97
CA ASP A 124 2.75 15.58 8.85
C ASP A 124 2.24 14.52 9.85
N LEU A 125 0.92 14.26 9.91
CA LEU A 125 0.33 13.29 10.82
C LEU A 125 -0.99 12.67 10.31
N VAL A 126 -1.21 11.40 10.66
CA VAL A 126 -2.48 10.68 10.47
C VAL A 126 -2.84 10.00 11.79
N ILE A 127 -4.07 10.21 12.26
CA ILE A 127 -4.60 9.63 13.49
C ILE A 127 -5.77 8.71 13.16
N LEU A 128 -5.61 7.44 13.46
CA LEU A 128 -6.57 6.38 13.16
C LEU A 128 -7.10 5.73 14.44
N LYS A 129 -8.26 5.11 14.34
CA LYS A 129 -8.78 4.21 15.37
C LYS A 129 -7.86 3.01 15.53
N ASP A 130 -7.48 2.73 16.79
CA ASP A 130 -6.72 1.52 17.10
C ASP A 130 -7.65 0.31 17.09
N LEU A 131 -7.42 -0.58 16.14
CA LEU A 131 -8.22 -1.79 15.96
C LEU A 131 -7.78 -2.91 16.90
N LYS A 132 -6.59 -2.83 17.50
CA LYS A 132 -6.07 -3.89 18.38
C LYS A 132 -6.96 -4.07 19.62
N THR A 133 -7.48 -2.98 20.17
CA THR A 133 -8.40 -3.02 21.33
C THR A 133 -9.77 -3.61 20.98
N LEU A 134 -10.12 -3.66 19.70
CA LEU A 134 -11.33 -4.32 19.21
C LEU A 134 -11.10 -5.81 18.88
N GLY A 135 -9.95 -6.37 19.25
CA GLY A 135 -9.61 -7.78 19.04
C GLY A 135 -9.15 -8.10 17.61
N PHE A 136 -8.82 -7.09 16.81
CA PHE A 136 -8.21 -7.32 15.51
C PHE A 136 -6.74 -7.70 15.65
N VAL A 137 -6.32 -8.66 14.85
CA VAL A 137 -4.95 -9.18 14.81
C VAL A 137 -4.41 -9.14 13.40
N MET A 138 -3.12 -8.81 13.30
CA MET A 138 -2.36 -8.89 12.07
C MET A 138 -1.78 -10.31 11.93
N PRO A 139 -1.89 -10.97 10.76
CA PRO A 139 -1.29 -12.29 10.58
C PRO A 139 0.24 -12.22 10.59
N ASP A 140 0.88 -13.37 10.79
CA ASP A 140 2.34 -13.47 10.75
C ASP A 140 2.84 -13.39 9.30
N ARG A 141 3.55 -12.29 8.96
CA ARG A 141 4.12 -12.08 7.63
C ARG A 141 5.04 -13.20 7.13
N ARG A 142 5.66 -13.97 8.04
CA ARG A 142 6.53 -15.09 7.67
C ARG A 142 5.73 -16.33 7.26
N GLN A 143 4.53 -16.50 7.81
CA GLN A 143 3.62 -17.59 7.48
C GLN A 143 2.75 -17.26 6.26
N GLY A 144 2.42 -15.98 6.07
CA GLY A 144 1.51 -15.53 5.02
C GLY A 144 0.04 -15.75 5.43
N LEU A 145 -0.83 -15.84 4.43
CA LEU A 145 -2.27 -16.01 4.63
C LEU A 145 -2.70 -17.46 4.40
N THR A 146 -3.70 -17.86 5.17
CA THR A 146 -4.50 -19.05 4.85
C THR A 146 -5.35 -18.80 3.61
N ILE A 147 -5.79 -19.87 2.93
CA ILE A 147 -6.66 -19.75 1.75
C ILE A 147 -8.00 -19.08 2.10
N GLU A 148 -8.55 -19.38 3.27
CA GLU A 148 -9.78 -18.74 3.77
C GLU A 148 -9.60 -17.23 3.94
N GLN A 149 -8.48 -16.79 4.55
CA GLN A 149 -8.14 -15.38 4.64
C GLN A 149 -7.98 -14.74 3.26
N CYS A 150 -7.39 -15.45 2.28
CA CYS A 150 -7.28 -14.94 0.92
C CYS A 150 -8.65 -14.70 0.26
N TYR A 151 -9.59 -15.63 0.37
CA TYR A 151 -10.97 -15.40 -0.09
C TYR A 151 -11.57 -14.16 0.59
N PHE A 152 -11.39 -14.03 1.90
CA PHE A 152 -11.89 -12.87 2.64
C PHE A 152 -11.27 -11.53 2.18
N VAL A 153 -9.96 -11.51 1.93
CA VAL A 153 -9.23 -10.34 1.40
C VAL A 153 -9.72 -9.99 0.00
N LEU A 154 -9.86 -10.98 -0.89
CA LEU A 154 -10.27 -10.76 -2.27
C LEU A 154 -11.70 -10.22 -2.37
N LYS A 155 -12.59 -10.65 -1.48
CA LYS A 155 -13.93 -10.05 -1.36
C LYS A 155 -13.88 -8.57 -0.98
N HIS A 156 -13.01 -8.20 -0.04
CA HIS A 156 -12.89 -6.81 0.39
C HIS A 156 -12.21 -5.94 -0.67
N LEU A 157 -11.18 -6.45 -1.34
CA LEU A 157 -10.54 -5.79 -2.48
C LEU A 157 -11.50 -5.64 -3.66
N SER A 158 -12.27 -6.67 -4.01
CA SER A 158 -13.24 -6.60 -5.10
C SER A 158 -14.30 -5.55 -4.83
N HIS A 159 -14.79 -5.47 -3.59
CA HIS A 159 -15.71 -4.43 -3.17
C HIS A 159 -15.10 -3.03 -3.24
N PHE A 160 -13.88 -2.86 -2.75
CA PHE A 160 -13.17 -1.58 -2.79
C PHE A 160 -12.92 -1.13 -4.24
N HIS A 161 -12.43 -2.02 -5.10
CA HIS A 161 -12.21 -1.74 -6.53
C HIS A 161 -13.52 -1.41 -7.25
N ALA A 162 -14.62 -2.13 -6.95
CA ALA A 162 -15.94 -1.86 -7.52
C ALA A 162 -16.43 -0.44 -7.23
N LEU A 163 -16.14 0.14 -6.06
CA LEU A 163 -16.54 1.51 -5.72
C LEU A 163 -15.97 2.51 -6.72
N SER A 164 -14.67 2.44 -6.96
CA SER A 164 -13.99 3.34 -7.90
C SER A 164 -14.42 3.10 -9.35
N MET A 165 -14.59 1.83 -9.75
CA MET A 165 -15.03 1.49 -11.11
C MET A 165 -16.46 1.95 -11.38
N ALA A 166 -17.39 1.73 -10.43
CA ALA A 166 -18.77 2.20 -10.55
C ALA A 166 -18.86 3.74 -10.53
N MET A 167 -18.10 4.40 -9.64
CA MET A 167 -18.08 5.87 -9.61
C MET A 167 -17.54 6.45 -10.91
N LYS A 168 -16.49 5.87 -11.50
CA LYS A 168 -15.98 6.27 -12.81
C LYS A 168 -17.04 6.19 -13.91
N CYS A 169 -17.92 5.18 -13.87
CA CYS A 169 -18.99 5.03 -14.85
C CYS A 169 -20.18 5.98 -14.60
N HIS A 170 -20.61 6.14 -13.34
CA HIS A 170 -21.84 6.87 -13.00
C HIS A 170 -21.60 8.36 -12.63
N ASN A 171 -20.38 8.72 -12.24
CA ASN A 171 -19.97 10.08 -11.91
C ASN A 171 -18.49 10.31 -12.30
N PRO A 172 -18.16 10.31 -13.61
CA PRO A 172 -16.78 10.43 -14.08
C PRO A 172 -16.12 11.74 -13.62
N GLU A 173 -16.84 12.87 -13.65
CA GLU A 173 -16.30 14.17 -13.21
C GLU A 173 -15.88 14.12 -11.73
N GLY A 174 -16.77 13.63 -10.86
CA GLY A 174 -16.46 13.48 -9.45
C GLY A 174 -15.36 12.43 -9.19
N PHE A 175 -15.25 11.41 -10.04
CA PHE A 175 -14.19 10.40 -9.93
C PHE A 175 -12.81 11.00 -10.27
N TYR A 176 -12.68 11.65 -11.42
CA TYR A 176 -11.39 12.20 -11.85
C TYR A 176 -10.94 13.39 -10.99
N GLU A 177 -11.85 14.10 -10.33
CA GLU A 177 -11.51 15.08 -9.30
C GLU A 177 -10.73 14.45 -8.12
N LEU A 178 -10.97 13.17 -7.79
CA LEU A 178 -10.19 12.45 -6.76
C LEU A 178 -8.72 12.22 -7.17
N LEU A 179 -8.43 12.30 -8.47
CA LEU A 179 -7.11 12.05 -9.07
C LEU A 179 -6.40 13.34 -9.48
N ASN A 180 -6.91 14.50 -9.07
CA ASN A 180 -6.31 15.79 -9.36
C ASN A 180 -4.88 15.89 -8.80
N ILE A 181 -3.96 16.48 -9.57
CA ILE A 181 -2.52 16.55 -9.22
C ILE A 181 -2.26 17.32 -7.92
N GLN A 182 -3.12 18.27 -7.54
CA GLN A 182 -2.84 19.16 -6.41
C GLN A 182 -3.05 18.48 -5.04
N ASP A 183 -4.05 17.60 -4.95
CA ASP A 183 -4.57 17.08 -3.68
C ASP A 183 -5.12 15.64 -3.78
N GLY A 184 -4.90 14.97 -4.90
CA GLY A 184 -5.29 13.58 -5.15
C GLY A 184 -4.15 12.58 -4.93
N ILE A 185 -4.44 11.31 -5.19
CA ILE A 185 -3.43 10.24 -5.14
C ILE A 185 -2.62 10.15 -6.44
N SER A 186 -1.37 9.69 -6.34
CA SER A 186 -0.48 9.51 -7.49
C SER A 186 0.46 8.31 -7.34
N GLU A 187 0.98 7.82 -8.47
CA GLU A 187 2.10 6.87 -8.47
C GLU A 187 3.38 7.55 -7.97
N VAL A 188 3.99 7.03 -6.91
CA VAL A 188 5.14 7.68 -6.27
C VAL A 188 6.47 7.13 -6.76
N PHE A 189 6.56 5.84 -7.12
CA PHE A 189 7.85 5.20 -7.40
C PHE A 189 8.14 5.12 -8.89
N PHE A 190 7.25 4.52 -9.65
CA PHE A 190 7.47 4.21 -11.06
C PHE A 190 6.96 5.33 -11.97
N VAL A 191 7.62 6.49 -11.86
CA VAL A 191 7.40 7.68 -12.69
C VAL A 191 8.69 8.10 -13.40
N PRO A 192 8.61 8.79 -14.55
CA PRO A 192 9.78 9.18 -15.34
C PRO A 192 10.85 9.94 -14.54
N GLU A 193 10.42 10.77 -13.58
CA GLU A 193 11.28 11.61 -12.75
C GLU A 193 12.20 10.79 -11.82
N ASN A 194 11.82 9.54 -11.54
CA ASN A 194 12.53 8.69 -10.59
C ASN A 194 13.47 7.66 -11.26
N VAL A 195 13.58 7.65 -12.59
CA VAL A 195 14.42 6.68 -13.32
C VAL A 195 15.87 6.73 -12.85
N ASP A 196 16.47 7.93 -12.82
CA ASP A 196 17.85 8.11 -12.38
C ASP A 196 18.01 7.87 -10.88
N TYR A 197 17.00 8.28 -10.10
CA TYR A 197 17.00 8.14 -8.64
C TYR A 197 17.09 6.67 -8.20
N TYR A 198 16.33 5.78 -8.84
CA TYR A 198 16.31 4.36 -8.49
C TYR A 198 17.25 3.49 -9.34
N ARG A 199 18.03 4.06 -10.27
CA ARG A 199 18.91 3.27 -11.16
C ARG A 199 19.85 2.36 -10.37
N SER A 200 20.69 2.94 -9.52
CA SER A 200 21.65 2.17 -8.72
C SER A 200 20.98 1.24 -7.72
N TYR A 201 19.88 1.69 -7.11
CA TYR A 201 19.09 0.88 -6.18
C TYR A 201 18.62 -0.43 -6.83
N TYR A 202 17.94 -0.35 -7.98
CA TYR A 202 17.43 -1.54 -8.65
C TYR A 202 18.53 -2.35 -9.32
N THR A 203 19.61 -1.73 -9.82
CA THR A 203 20.77 -2.48 -10.31
C THR A 203 21.34 -3.38 -9.20
N GLU A 204 21.49 -2.88 -7.98
CA GLU A 204 21.94 -3.69 -6.83
C GLU A 204 20.90 -4.74 -6.41
N ALA A 205 19.62 -4.37 -6.31
CA ALA A 205 18.55 -5.29 -5.91
C ALA A 205 18.41 -6.48 -6.88
N ILE A 206 18.49 -6.20 -8.17
CA ILE A 206 18.38 -7.21 -9.23
C ILE A 206 19.61 -8.12 -9.24
N GLN A 207 20.82 -7.57 -9.10
CA GLN A 207 22.05 -8.38 -9.02
C GLN A 207 22.01 -9.32 -7.82
N ASN A 208 21.56 -8.83 -6.66
CA ASN A 208 21.38 -9.63 -5.47
C ASN A 208 20.36 -10.76 -5.69
N ALA A 209 19.22 -10.45 -6.32
CA ALA A 209 18.21 -11.45 -6.63
C ALA A 209 18.69 -12.51 -7.63
N ILE A 210 19.46 -12.11 -8.65
CA ILE A 210 20.07 -13.04 -9.61
C ILE A 210 21.04 -13.99 -8.89
N ALA A 211 21.89 -13.47 -8.00
CA ALA A 211 22.81 -14.29 -7.21
C ALA A 211 22.07 -15.30 -6.32
N MET A 212 20.95 -14.90 -5.70
CA MET A 212 20.09 -15.80 -4.93
C MET A 212 19.54 -16.96 -5.78
N VAL A 213 19.03 -16.65 -6.98
CA VAL A 213 18.49 -17.65 -7.90
C VAL A 213 19.59 -18.57 -8.43
N GLU A 214 20.77 -18.02 -8.73
CA GLU A 214 21.92 -18.78 -9.20
C GLU A 214 22.44 -19.77 -8.14
N GLU A 215 22.48 -19.36 -6.87
CA GLU A 215 22.87 -20.21 -5.75
C GLU A 215 21.85 -21.34 -5.51
N GLU A 216 20.56 -21.01 -5.51
CA GLU A 216 19.48 -21.97 -5.24
C GLU A 216 19.36 -23.01 -6.37
N LEU A 217 19.62 -22.61 -7.62
CA LEU A 217 19.58 -23.47 -8.80
C LEU A 217 20.94 -24.05 -9.21
N ARG A 218 21.97 -23.99 -8.34
CA ARG A 218 23.35 -24.39 -8.70
C ARG A 218 23.48 -25.77 -9.35
N ASP A 219 22.62 -26.72 -8.96
CA ASP A 219 22.62 -28.12 -9.39
C ASP A 219 21.53 -28.42 -10.45
N SER A 220 20.80 -27.39 -10.92
CA SER A 220 19.72 -27.53 -11.90
C SER A 220 20.23 -27.40 -13.35
N GLU A 221 19.82 -28.32 -14.22
CA GLU A 221 20.14 -28.28 -15.65
C GLU A 221 19.48 -27.09 -16.37
N ASP A 222 18.34 -26.62 -15.87
CA ASP A 222 17.57 -25.51 -16.44
C ASP A 222 18.00 -24.12 -15.93
N LYS A 223 19.03 -24.06 -15.07
CA LYS A 223 19.47 -22.82 -14.39
C LYS A 223 19.64 -21.64 -15.35
N GLU A 224 20.38 -21.82 -16.44
CA GLU A 224 20.65 -20.72 -17.38
C GLU A 224 19.40 -20.22 -18.10
N MET A 225 18.40 -21.08 -18.35
CA MET A 225 17.14 -20.64 -18.95
C MET A 225 16.41 -19.63 -18.05
N TYR A 226 16.35 -19.90 -16.74
CA TYR A 226 15.71 -19.01 -15.77
C TYR A 226 16.52 -17.73 -15.60
N LEU A 227 17.85 -17.84 -15.43
CA LEU A 227 18.73 -16.69 -15.25
C LEU A 227 18.77 -15.77 -16.48
N GLU A 228 18.77 -16.30 -17.71
CA GLU A 228 18.72 -15.48 -18.93
C GLU A 228 17.45 -14.62 -18.98
N LYS A 229 16.28 -15.23 -18.73
CA LYS A 229 15.00 -14.52 -18.71
C LYS A 229 14.93 -13.49 -17.58
N PHE A 230 15.48 -13.82 -16.40
CA PHE A 230 15.50 -12.89 -15.27
C PHE A 230 16.44 -11.72 -15.51
N ARG A 231 17.67 -11.96 -15.99
CA ARG A 231 18.64 -10.92 -16.40
C ARG A 231 18.05 -9.99 -17.47
N LYS A 232 17.28 -10.53 -18.41
CA LYS A 232 16.61 -9.73 -19.44
C LYS A 232 15.55 -8.78 -18.85
N PHE A 233 14.70 -9.28 -17.95
CA PHE A 233 13.72 -8.46 -17.24
C PHE A 233 14.40 -7.39 -16.39
N GLY A 234 15.45 -7.79 -15.65
CA GLY A 234 16.18 -6.93 -14.73
C GLY A 234 17.24 -6.03 -15.38
N SER A 235 17.30 -5.95 -16.71
CA SER A 235 18.26 -5.05 -17.37
C SER A 235 17.87 -3.59 -17.14
N GLU A 236 18.86 -2.69 -17.05
CA GLU A 236 18.63 -1.25 -16.81
C GLU A 236 17.69 -0.62 -17.86
N GLU A 237 17.74 -1.11 -19.10
CA GLU A 237 16.87 -0.66 -20.20
C GLU A 237 15.42 -1.16 -20.09
N THR A 238 15.19 -2.27 -19.38
CA THR A 238 13.89 -2.97 -19.39
C THR A 238 13.13 -2.82 -18.08
N PHE A 239 13.80 -2.94 -16.93
CA PHE A 239 13.13 -3.08 -15.64
C PHE A 239 12.23 -1.89 -15.34
N PHE A 240 12.82 -0.69 -15.22
CA PHE A 240 12.09 0.49 -14.76
C PHE A 240 10.99 0.89 -15.75
N GLN A 241 11.28 0.84 -17.05
CA GLN A 241 10.30 1.08 -18.11
C GLN A 241 9.10 0.10 -18.01
N THR A 242 9.37 -1.19 -17.78
CA THR A 242 8.31 -2.18 -17.60
C THR A 242 7.47 -1.87 -16.36
N MET A 243 8.09 -1.49 -15.25
CA MET A 243 7.37 -1.15 -14.02
C MET A 243 6.49 0.10 -14.21
N MET A 244 6.98 1.15 -14.89
CA MET A 244 6.18 2.33 -15.25
C MET A 244 4.97 1.96 -16.12
N GLU A 245 5.18 1.14 -17.15
CA GLU A 245 4.10 0.69 -18.05
C GLU A 245 3.02 -0.15 -17.33
N LEU A 246 3.42 -0.93 -16.32
CA LEU A 246 2.50 -1.76 -15.55
C LEU A 246 1.75 -0.96 -14.49
N ALA A 247 2.40 0.04 -13.88
CA ALA A 247 1.82 0.96 -12.91
C ALA A 247 0.84 1.96 -13.55
N ALA A 248 1.04 2.31 -14.82
CA ALA A 248 0.17 3.22 -15.53
C ALA A 248 -1.28 2.68 -15.63
N PRO A 249 -2.30 3.55 -15.48
CA PRO A 249 -3.69 3.16 -15.60
C PRO A 249 -4.00 2.66 -17.01
N ARG A 250 -4.75 1.55 -17.09
CA ARG A 250 -5.22 0.98 -18.35
C ARG A 250 -6.73 0.78 -18.31
N GLU A 251 -7.42 1.59 -19.10
CA GLU A 251 -8.88 1.52 -19.22
C GLU A 251 -9.34 0.26 -19.96
N PRO A 252 -10.53 -0.27 -19.62
CA PRO A 252 -11.50 0.27 -18.65
C PRO A 252 -11.27 -0.21 -17.20
N LEU A 253 -10.30 -1.11 -17.00
CA LEU A 253 -10.16 -1.86 -15.76
C LEU A 253 -9.51 -1.05 -14.65
N ALA A 254 -8.89 0.09 -14.96
CA ALA A 254 -8.24 0.90 -13.96
C ALA A 254 -9.19 1.29 -12.82
N VAL A 255 -8.70 1.16 -11.59
CA VAL A 255 -9.39 1.42 -10.33
C VAL A 255 -8.46 2.14 -9.37
N ILE A 256 -9.01 2.67 -8.29
CA ILE A 256 -8.19 3.09 -7.15
C ILE A 256 -7.77 1.80 -6.42
N CYS A 257 -6.48 1.49 -6.52
CA CYS A 257 -5.84 0.38 -5.81
C CYS A 257 -5.39 0.83 -4.42
N HIS A 258 -5.30 -0.12 -3.49
CA HIS A 258 -4.62 0.07 -2.20
C HIS A 258 -3.12 0.29 -2.41
N GLY A 259 -2.50 -0.47 -3.32
CA GLY A 259 -1.10 -0.34 -3.72
C GLY A 259 -0.07 -0.91 -2.74
N ASP A 260 -0.51 -1.41 -1.58
CA ASP A 260 0.35 -2.11 -0.60
C ASP A 260 -0.44 -3.22 0.11
N CYS A 261 -1.22 -4.00 -0.64
CA CYS A 261 -2.13 -4.99 -0.06
C CYS A 261 -1.39 -6.31 0.28
N TRP A 262 -0.71 -6.33 1.43
CA TRP A 262 -0.05 -7.53 1.95
C TRP A 262 -0.30 -7.73 3.44
N THR A 263 0.16 -8.87 3.98
CA THR A 263 -0.14 -9.33 5.35
C THR A 263 -0.03 -8.26 6.44
N ASN A 264 0.96 -7.36 6.37
CA ASN A 264 1.16 -6.31 7.37
C ASN A 264 0.11 -5.19 7.35
N ASN A 265 -0.69 -5.09 6.29
CA ASN A 265 -1.70 -4.06 6.12
C ASN A 265 -3.13 -4.64 6.21
N LEU A 266 -3.24 -5.89 6.66
CA LEU A 266 -4.50 -6.62 6.80
C LEU A 266 -4.70 -7.03 8.27
N LEU A 267 -5.79 -6.56 8.86
CA LEU A 267 -6.16 -6.89 10.23
C LEU A 267 -7.46 -7.69 10.23
N PHE A 268 -7.47 -8.83 10.93
CA PHE A 268 -8.62 -9.73 11.00
C PHE A 268 -9.16 -9.82 12.42
N ARG A 269 -10.47 -9.93 12.56
CA ARG A 269 -11.14 -10.27 13.82
C ARG A 269 -11.82 -11.62 13.69
N PHE A 270 -11.61 -12.48 14.66
CA PHE A 270 -12.16 -13.84 14.68
C PHE A 270 -13.25 -13.97 15.74
N VAL A 271 -14.31 -14.71 15.43
CA VAL A 271 -15.38 -15.08 16.36
C VAL A 271 -15.60 -16.57 16.25
N ASN A 272 -15.45 -17.30 17.37
CA ASN A 272 -15.53 -18.76 17.43
C ASN A 272 -14.56 -19.51 16.48
N GLY A 273 -13.46 -18.88 16.08
CA GLY A 273 -12.48 -19.45 15.16
C GLY A 273 -12.65 -19.02 13.71
N ASP A 274 -13.80 -18.46 13.34
CA ASP A 274 -14.10 -18.02 11.97
C ASP A 274 -13.75 -16.53 11.78
N ILE A 275 -13.39 -16.16 10.56
CA ILE A 275 -13.14 -14.76 10.19
C ILE A 275 -14.46 -14.00 10.20
N ALA A 276 -14.58 -13.04 11.12
CA ALA A 276 -15.78 -12.20 11.24
C ALA A 276 -15.66 -10.89 10.45
N GLU A 277 -14.51 -10.21 10.60
CA GLU A 277 -14.28 -8.89 10.02
C GLU A 277 -12.83 -8.71 9.61
N MET A 278 -12.59 -7.77 8.69
CA MET A 278 -11.27 -7.36 8.28
C MET A 278 -11.21 -5.83 8.11
N TYR A 279 -10.04 -5.28 8.36
CA TYR A 279 -9.67 -3.91 7.98
C TYR A 279 -8.41 -3.92 7.12
N MET A 280 -8.39 -3.04 6.13
CA MET A 280 -7.20 -2.66 5.37
C MET A 280 -6.69 -1.33 5.92
N VAL A 281 -5.38 -1.21 6.07
CA VAL A 281 -4.71 -0.02 6.61
C VAL A 281 -3.53 0.38 5.73
N ASP A 282 -3.02 1.58 5.93
CA ASP A 282 -1.86 2.12 5.21
C ASP A 282 -2.08 2.30 3.68
N PHE A 283 -2.73 3.40 3.32
CA PHE A 283 -3.05 3.76 1.94
C PHE A 283 -1.99 4.67 1.30
N GLN A 284 -0.76 4.67 1.82
CA GLN A 284 0.32 5.54 1.34
C GLN A 284 0.73 5.24 -0.12
N LEU A 285 0.53 4.00 -0.58
CA LEU A 285 0.82 3.57 -1.94
C LEU A 285 -0.43 3.53 -2.86
N ALA A 286 -1.55 4.09 -2.40
CA ALA A 286 -2.77 4.15 -3.18
C ALA A 286 -2.50 4.84 -4.53
N ARG A 287 -3.02 4.23 -5.59
CA ARG A 287 -2.77 4.67 -6.98
C ARG A 287 -3.93 4.33 -7.89
N TYR A 288 -4.06 5.05 -8.99
CA TYR A 288 -5.00 4.72 -10.05
C TYR A 288 -4.33 3.78 -11.07
N ALA A 289 -4.65 2.48 -11.02
CA ALA A 289 -3.98 1.46 -11.82
C ALA A 289 -4.87 0.22 -12.06
N SER A 290 -4.33 -0.82 -12.71
CA SER A 290 -5.06 -2.09 -12.86
C SER A 290 -5.30 -2.76 -11.49
N PRO A 291 -6.49 -3.32 -11.23
CA PRO A 291 -6.79 -4.04 -9.99
C PRO A 291 -5.85 -5.23 -9.79
N ALA A 292 -5.29 -5.75 -10.89
CA ALA A 292 -4.32 -6.83 -10.88
C ALA A 292 -3.05 -6.51 -10.08
N LEU A 293 -2.72 -5.23 -9.84
CA LEU A 293 -1.56 -4.85 -9.04
C LEU A 293 -1.75 -5.26 -7.57
N ASP A 294 -2.91 -4.99 -6.98
CA ASP A 294 -3.21 -5.46 -5.61
C ASP A 294 -3.32 -6.99 -5.56
N LEU A 295 -3.83 -7.62 -6.64
CA LEU A 295 -3.89 -9.08 -6.72
C LEU A 295 -2.48 -9.69 -6.71
N VAL A 296 -1.54 -9.18 -7.50
CA VAL A 296 -0.17 -9.74 -7.50
C VAL A 296 0.54 -9.50 -6.16
N TYR A 297 0.24 -8.41 -5.45
CA TYR A 297 0.68 -8.19 -4.07
C TYR A 297 0.20 -9.31 -3.15
N VAL A 298 -1.11 -9.57 -3.13
CA VAL A 298 -1.69 -10.63 -2.29
C VAL A 298 -1.11 -12.00 -2.69
N MET A 299 -1.11 -12.35 -3.98
CA MET A 299 -0.71 -13.69 -4.42
C MET A 299 0.78 -13.96 -4.19
N TYR A 300 1.67 -13.01 -4.51
CA TYR A 300 3.11 -13.27 -4.46
C TYR A 300 3.74 -12.96 -3.11
N LEU A 301 3.16 -12.04 -2.32
CA LEU A 301 3.68 -11.74 -0.99
C LEU A 301 3.03 -12.60 0.09
N CYS A 302 1.73 -12.93 -0.04
CA CYS A 302 0.98 -13.56 1.04
C CYS A 302 0.77 -15.08 0.88
N LEU A 303 1.01 -15.64 -0.30
CA LEU A 303 0.88 -17.09 -0.54
C LEU A 303 2.22 -17.76 -0.87
N GLY A 304 2.34 -19.03 -0.51
CA GLY A 304 3.40 -19.92 -0.97
C GLY A 304 3.16 -20.44 -2.39
N ARG A 305 4.21 -20.98 -3.03
CA ARG A 305 4.15 -21.56 -4.38
C ARG A 305 3.10 -22.66 -4.50
N GLU A 306 3.04 -23.59 -3.53
CA GLU A 306 2.08 -24.70 -3.54
C GLU A 306 0.63 -24.20 -3.46
N GLN A 307 0.37 -23.20 -2.61
CA GLN A 307 -0.94 -22.57 -2.49
C GLN A 307 -1.36 -21.90 -3.81
N ARG A 308 -0.44 -21.16 -4.47
CA ARG A 308 -0.72 -20.55 -5.77
C ARG A 308 -0.98 -21.60 -6.85
N ALA A 309 -0.16 -22.63 -6.93
CA ALA A 309 -0.33 -23.71 -7.90
C ALA A 309 -1.69 -24.41 -7.76
N ALA A 310 -2.18 -24.57 -6.53
CA ALA A 310 -3.46 -25.22 -6.24
C ALA A 310 -4.68 -24.29 -6.37
N HIS A 311 -4.56 -23.01 -6.03
CA HIS A 311 -5.72 -22.13 -5.79
C HIS A 311 -5.76 -20.84 -6.61
N LEU A 312 -4.69 -20.47 -7.31
CA LEU A 312 -4.65 -19.19 -8.04
C LEU A 312 -5.82 -19.01 -9.03
N PRO A 313 -6.17 -20.01 -9.87
CA PRO A 313 -7.30 -19.86 -10.79
C PRO A 313 -8.63 -19.59 -10.06
N SER A 314 -8.94 -20.36 -9.02
CA SER A 314 -10.17 -20.21 -8.23
C SER A 314 -10.24 -18.91 -7.45
N LEU A 315 -9.09 -18.43 -6.96
CA LEU A 315 -9.02 -17.15 -6.24
C LEU A 315 -9.28 -15.96 -7.18
N LEU A 316 -8.73 -16.00 -8.39
CA LEU A 316 -8.94 -14.95 -9.40
C LEU A 316 -10.37 -14.96 -9.96
N GLU A 317 -10.96 -16.15 -10.17
CA GLU A 317 -12.38 -16.32 -10.51
C GLU A 317 -13.27 -15.73 -9.41
N TYR A 318 -13.03 -16.10 -8.14
CA TYR A 318 -13.78 -15.57 -7.02
C TYR A 318 -13.70 -14.03 -6.90
N TYR A 319 -12.51 -13.46 -7.10
CA TYR A 319 -12.36 -12.00 -7.13
C TYR A 319 -13.21 -11.37 -8.24
N ALA A 320 -13.20 -11.95 -9.44
CA ALA A 320 -13.96 -11.44 -10.58
C ALA A 320 -15.47 -11.53 -10.36
N ASP A 321 -15.94 -12.64 -9.76
CA ASP A 321 -17.34 -12.84 -9.37
C ASP A 321 -17.80 -11.81 -8.34
N GLU A 322 -17.07 -11.63 -7.24
CA GLU A 322 -17.44 -10.66 -6.19
C GLU A 322 -17.35 -9.21 -6.71
N LEU A 323 -16.37 -8.90 -7.58
CA LEU A 323 -16.28 -7.60 -8.24
C LEU A 323 -17.52 -7.37 -9.10
N HIS A 324 -17.92 -8.36 -9.89
CA HIS A 324 -19.08 -8.26 -10.77
C HIS A 324 -20.38 -8.12 -9.98
N ALA A 325 -20.60 -8.97 -8.97
CA ALA A 325 -21.77 -8.91 -8.10
C ALA A 325 -21.90 -7.52 -7.47
N ARG A 326 -20.79 -6.97 -6.95
CA ARG A 326 -20.80 -5.62 -6.37
C ARG A 326 -21.09 -4.52 -7.39
N LEU A 327 -20.59 -4.64 -8.61
CA LEU A 327 -20.93 -3.70 -9.70
C LEU A 327 -22.41 -3.77 -10.08
N LEU A 328 -23.03 -4.95 -10.02
CA LEU A 328 -24.47 -5.11 -10.25
C LEU A 328 -25.30 -4.45 -9.14
N ASP A 329 -24.86 -4.52 -7.89
CA ASP A 329 -25.49 -3.80 -6.77
C ASP A 329 -25.42 -2.27 -6.99
N MET A 330 -24.40 -1.78 -7.68
CA MET A 330 -24.21 -0.35 -8.01
C MET A 330 -24.52 -0.04 -9.48
N SER A 331 -25.51 -0.73 -10.04
CA SER A 331 -25.95 -0.54 -11.43
C SER A 331 -27.41 -0.09 -11.55
N ASP A 332 -27.66 0.79 -12.52
CA ASP A 332 -28.98 1.12 -13.04
C ASP A 332 -29.28 0.30 -14.31
N ASP A 333 -30.53 0.38 -14.80
CA ASP A 333 -31.01 -0.41 -15.95
C ASP A 333 -30.24 -0.14 -17.26
N ASN A 334 -29.47 0.95 -17.32
CA ASN A 334 -28.66 1.35 -18.48
C ASN A 334 -27.17 1.07 -18.30
N SER A 335 -26.78 0.42 -17.19
CA SER A 335 -25.38 0.27 -16.86
C SER A 335 -24.65 -0.70 -17.79
N ALA A 336 -23.46 -0.28 -18.23
CA ALA A 336 -22.48 -1.11 -18.91
C ALA A 336 -22.17 -2.44 -18.19
N PHE A 337 -22.33 -2.46 -16.86
CA PHE A 337 -22.06 -3.62 -16.03
C PHE A 337 -23.04 -4.77 -16.28
N LEU A 338 -24.19 -4.52 -16.91
CA LEU A 338 -25.18 -5.55 -17.26
C LEU A 338 -24.74 -6.43 -18.45
N THR A 339 -23.68 -6.05 -19.17
CA THR A 339 -23.16 -6.86 -20.28
C THR A 339 -22.32 -8.03 -19.77
N THR A 340 -22.56 -9.20 -20.37
CA THR A 340 -21.89 -10.48 -20.09
C THR A 340 -20.54 -10.54 -20.81
N LEU A 341 -19.60 -9.65 -20.45
CA LEU A 341 -18.19 -9.92 -20.78
C LEU A 341 -17.73 -11.14 -19.97
N ASN A 342 -16.83 -11.95 -20.54
CA ASN A 342 -16.10 -12.97 -19.80
C ASN A 342 -15.07 -12.27 -18.89
N ARG A 343 -15.54 -11.77 -17.74
CA ARG A 343 -14.79 -10.95 -16.78
C ARG A 343 -13.65 -11.74 -16.16
N ASP A 344 -13.83 -13.04 -15.97
CA ASP A 344 -12.80 -13.93 -15.41
C ASP A 344 -11.59 -13.99 -16.34
N ALA A 345 -11.84 -14.23 -17.64
CA ALA A 345 -10.77 -14.23 -18.63
C ALA A 345 -10.01 -12.89 -18.65
N LEU A 346 -10.72 -11.78 -18.50
CA LEU A 346 -10.13 -10.44 -18.48
C LEU A 346 -9.26 -10.20 -17.24
N VAL A 347 -9.73 -10.59 -16.05
CA VAL A 347 -8.96 -10.51 -14.80
C VAL A 347 -7.73 -11.42 -14.85
N GLN A 348 -7.88 -12.64 -15.37
CA GLN A 348 -6.78 -13.61 -15.53
C GLN A 348 -5.70 -13.09 -16.49
N GLU A 349 -6.09 -12.51 -17.63
CA GLU A 349 -5.17 -11.90 -18.59
C GLU A 349 -4.43 -10.70 -18.00
N GLU A 350 -5.14 -9.82 -17.30
CA GLU A 350 -4.51 -8.67 -16.63
C GLU A 350 -3.61 -9.11 -15.47
N PHE A 351 -3.99 -10.11 -14.68
CA PHE A 351 -3.12 -10.70 -13.66
C PHE A 351 -1.83 -11.24 -14.28
N LYS A 352 -1.94 -11.98 -15.38
CA LYS A 352 -0.76 -12.50 -16.12
C LYS A 352 0.12 -11.37 -16.64
N ARG A 353 -0.46 -10.28 -17.16
CA ARG A 353 0.28 -9.09 -17.59
C ARG A 353 1.04 -8.46 -16.42
N CYS A 354 0.33 -8.20 -15.32
CA CYS A 354 0.84 -7.55 -14.12
C CYS A 354 1.74 -8.45 -13.28
N SER A 355 1.87 -9.75 -13.60
CA SER A 355 2.73 -10.65 -12.85
C SER A 355 4.21 -10.25 -12.86
N ARG A 356 4.67 -9.53 -13.90
CA ARG A 356 6.00 -8.91 -13.93
C ARG A 356 6.16 -7.77 -12.93
N PHE A 357 5.08 -7.04 -12.66
CA PHE A 357 5.06 -6.04 -11.58
C PHE A 357 5.25 -6.74 -10.24
N GLY A 358 4.57 -7.87 -10.03
CA GLY A 358 4.77 -8.74 -8.88
C GLY A 358 6.23 -9.17 -8.67
N LEU A 359 6.94 -9.55 -9.75
CA LEU A 359 8.37 -9.84 -9.69
C LEU A 359 9.20 -8.61 -9.30
N GLY A 360 8.88 -7.43 -9.84
CA GLY A 360 9.56 -6.20 -9.48
C GLY A 360 9.38 -5.84 -8.00
N ILE A 361 8.16 -5.93 -7.48
CA ILE A 361 7.87 -5.72 -6.05
C ILE A 361 8.57 -6.77 -5.18
N ALA A 362 8.69 -8.01 -5.64
CA ALA A 362 9.38 -9.07 -4.90
C ALA A 362 10.88 -8.78 -4.68
N LEU A 363 11.51 -7.98 -5.55
CA LEU A 363 12.90 -7.55 -5.37
C LEU A 363 13.09 -6.76 -4.07
N ASP A 364 12.10 -5.96 -3.68
CA ASP A 364 12.10 -5.19 -2.44
C ASP A 364 11.55 -6.02 -1.28
N MET A 365 10.40 -6.64 -1.51
CA MET A 365 9.60 -7.20 -0.42
C MET A 365 10.13 -8.52 0.10
N TYR A 366 10.69 -9.41 -0.73
CA TYR A 366 11.20 -10.69 -0.22
C TYR A 366 12.37 -10.51 0.74
N PRO A 367 13.36 -9.64 0.47
CA PRO A 367 14.37 -9.31 1.46
C PRO A 367 13.78 -8.72 2.75
N ILE A 368 12.87 -7.73 2.66
CA ILE A 368 12.23 -7.09 3.82
C ILE A 368 11.44 -8.09 4.67
N MET A 369 10.72 -9.01 4.03
CA MET A 369 9.88 -9.98 4.72
C MET A 369 10.69 -11.07 5.43
N THR A 370 11.85 -11.42 4.89
CA THR A 370 12.64 -12.58 5.32
C THR A 370 13.88 -12.22 6.10
N CYS A 371 14.32 -10.95 6.12
CA CYS A 371 15.41 -10.53 6.97
C CYS A 371 15.03 -10.66 8.45
N ASP A 372 16.02 -10.92 9.29
CA ASP A 372 15.81 -10.84 10.74
C ASP A 372 15.69 -9.38 11.16
N SER A 373 14.84 -9.11 12.15
CA SER A 373 14.52 -7.75 12.59
C SER A 373 15.75 -6.93 13.00
N ASP A 374 16.85 -7.60 13.35
CA ASP A 374 18.11 -6.97 13.70
C ASP A 374 18.97 -6.61 12.47
N GLU A 375 18.81 -7.33 11.36
CA GLU A 375 19.49 -7.09 10.06
C GLU A 375 18.74 -6.08 9.18
N ALA A 376 17.42 -5.94 9.36
CA ALA A 376 16.61 -4.88 8.74
C ALA A 376 17.16 -3.47 9.02
N ASN A 377 17.97 -3.33 10.08
CA ASN A 377 18.68 -2.11 10.43
C ASN A 377 19.80 -1.75 9.46
N LEU A 378 20.31 -2.63 8.58
CA LEU A 378 21.51 -2.28 7.80
C LEU A 378 21.20 -1.23 6.71
N SER A 379 19.99 -1.20 6.16
CA SER A 379 19.54 -0.11 5.27
C SER A 379 19.17 1.16 6.05
N SER A 380 18.63 1.05 7.27
CA SER A 380 18.36 2.21 8.13
C SER A 380 19.63 2.81 8.73
N ARG A 381 20.64 1.99 9.02
CA ARG A 381 21.92 2.39 9.63
C ARG A 381 22.77 3.27 8.74
N ILE A 382 22.61 3.17 7.42
CA ILE A 382 23.23 4.12 6.48
C ILE A 382 22.70 5.54 6.75
N CYS A 383 21.46 5.71 7.22
CA CYS A 383 20.95 7.00 7.72
C CYS A 383 21.14 7.22 9.23
N ASP A 384 21.08 6.18 10.06
CA ASP A 384 21.16 6.31 11.53
C ASP A 384 22.57 6.66 12.02
N ALA A 385 23.62 6.40 11.23
CA ALA A 385 25.00 6.77 11.57
C ALA A 385 25.20 8.30 11.75
N LEU A 386 24.26 9.12 11.28
CA LEU A 386 24.24 10.57 11.49
C LEU A 386 23.42 11.04 12.72
N THR A 387 22.76 10.12 13.46
CA THR A 387 21.79 10.50 14.51
C THR A 387 22.22 10.06 15.93
N ILE A 388 23.26 9.23 16.08
CA ILE A 388 23.62 8.63 17.39
C ILE A 388 24.31 9.60 18.38
N GLU A 389 24.68 10.83 17.99
CA GLU A 389 25.27 11.79 18.94
C GLU A 389 24.25 12.61 19.78
N LEU A 390 22.94 12.49 19.54
CA LEU A 390 21.94 13.34 20.23
C LEU A 390 21.08 12.64 21.30
N PHE A 391 21.21 11.33 21.51
CA PHE A 391 20.27 10.59 22.37
C PHE A 391 20.74 10.27 23.79
N ASP A 392 21.99 10.55 24.17
CA ASP A 392 22.50 10.18 25.51
C ASP A 392 22.29 11.26 26.59
N GLN A 393 21.53 12.33 26.32
CA GLN A 393 21.27 13.41 27.30
C GLN A 393 19.79 13.68 27.61
N GLY A 394 18.83 12.97 27.01
CA GLY A 394 17.40 13.26 27.17
C GLY A 394 16.66 12.47 28.26
N ALA A 395 17.24 11.42 28.82
CA ALA A 395 16.56 10.55 29.78
C ALA A 395 16.70 11.05 31.23
N ARG A 396 16.15 12.25 31.52
CA ARG A 396 15.78 12.68 32.89
C ARG A 396 15.00 14.00 32.86
N GLY A 397 13.68 13.93 33.09
CA GLY A 397 12.90 15.02 33.67
C GLY A 397 12.11 15.90 32.69
N VAL A 398 10.79 15.90 32.88
CA VAL A 398 9.84 16.86 32.30
C VAL A 398 10.12 18.26 32.85
N GLN A 399 10.39 19.26 32.00
CA GLN A 399 9.96 20.67 32.14
C GLN A 399 10.40 21.54 30.95
N THR A 400 9.43 22.20 30.30
CA THR A 400 9.53 23.44 29.49
C THR A 400 10.59 23.52 28.37
N LEU A 401 10.17 23.28 27.13
CA LEU A 401 10.92 23.62 25.91
C LEU A 401 10.68 25.08 25.50
N GLN A 402 11.41 26.01 26.10
CA GLN A 402 11.61 27.37 25.58
C GLN A 402 12.83 27.99 26.25
N SER A 403 14.05 27.73 25.74
CA SER A 403 15.23 28.61 25.88
C SER A 403 16.55 27.89 25.53
N VAL A 404 16.79 27.58 24.26
CA VAL A 404 18.18 27.45 23.75
C VAL A 404 18.23 28.00 22.33
N TRP A 405 17.96 29.29 22.18
CA TRP A 405 18.31 30.02 20.95
C TRP A 405 18.79 31.42 21.32
N SER A 406 19.99 31.46 21.91
CA SER A 406 20.80 32.68 22.00
C SER A 406 22.26 32.34 22.24
N GLY A 407 23.06 32.46 21.18
CA GLY A 407 24.50 32.69 21.27
C GLY A 407 25.39 31.49 20.96
N HIS A 408 25.91 31.42 19.74
CA HIS A 408 27.28 31.87 19.43
C HIS A 408 27.54 31.71 17.93
N ARG A 409 27.88 32.83 17.28
CA ARG A 409 28.59 32.82 16.01
C ARG A 409 30.06 32.55 16.30
N SER A 410 30.61 31.49 15.72
CA SER A 410 32.03 31.43 15.36
C SER A 410 32.21 30.38 14.28
N GLY A 411 32.81 30.81 13.18
CA GLY A 411 32.91 30.04 11.94
C GLY A 411 33.81 28.82 12.06
N HIS A 412 33.38 27.77 11.36
CA HIS A 412 34.26 26.95 10.56
C HIS A 412 33.49 26.60 9.29
N GLU A 413 34.00 27.07 8.15
CA GLU A 413 33.74 26.47 6.85
C GLU A 413 34.10 24.98 6.99
N SER A 414 33.08 24.14 7.02
CA SER A 414 33.22 22.69 6.89
C SER A 414 32.55 22.33 5.57
N ASP A 415 33.32 21.62 4.76
CA ASP A 415 33.00 21.20 3.42
C ASP A 415 31.56 20.71 3.30
N VAL A 416 30.82 21.31 2.37
CA VAL A 416 29.54 20.79 1.90
C VAL A 416 29.82 19.38 1.36
N CYS A 417 29.43 18.38 2.13
CA CYS A 417 29.52 16.97 1.75
C CYS A 417 28.68 16.77 0.49
N SER A 418 29.36 16.74 -0.65
CA SER A 418 28.80 16.39 -1.95
C SER A 418 28.88 14.87 -2.10
N SER A 419 27.92 14.15 -1.52
CA SER A 419 27.66 12.76 -1.90
C SER A 419 26.22 12.42 -1.59
N HIS A 420 25.40 12.29 -2.64
CA HIS A 420 24.20 11.48 -2.57
C HIS A 420 24.64 10.05 -2.27
N GLU A 421 24.78 9.68 -1.00
CA GLU A 421 24.85 8.26 -0.64
C GLU A 421 23.51 7.65 -1.03
N CYS A 422 23.51 6.95 -2.16
CA CYS A 422 22.31 6.32 -2.69
C CYS A 422 21.79 5.30 -1.68
N VAL A 423 20.49 5.38 -1.39
CA VAL A 423 19.78 4.37 -0.58
C VAL A 423 20.07 3.00 -1.16
N LYS A 424 20.46 2.06 -0.31
CA LYS A 424 20.70 0.67 -0.71
C LYS A 424 19.46 -0.18 -0.46
N PRO A 425 19.17 -1.17 -1.32
CA PRO A 425 18.10 -2.11 -1.07
C PRO A 425 18.38 -2.92 0.20
N VAL A 426 17.30 -3.29 0.90
CA VAL A 426 17.41 -4.30 1.96
C VAL A 426 17.92 -5.59 1.32
N TRP A 427 18.92 -6.20 1.95
CA TRP A 427 19.53 -7.40 1.41
C TRP A 427 19.58 -8.51 2.47
N THR A 428 19.15 -9.70 2.07
CA THR A 428 19.38 -10.95 2.78
C THR A 428 19.38 -12.07 1.74
N SER A 429 20.26 -13.05 1.92
CA SER A 429 20.36 -14.25 1.07
C SER A 429 20.01 -15.51 1.83
N ASN A 430 19.24 -15.39 2.93
CA ASN A 430 18.82 -16.55 3.70
C ASN A 430 17.98 -17.52 2.86
N ALA A 431 17.91 -18.78 3.31
CA ALA A 431 17.26 -19.85 2.56
C ALA A 431 15.76 -19.59 2.28
N ALA A 432 15.06 -18.78 3.09
CA ALA A 432 13.67 -18.42 2.81
C ALA A 432 13.57 -17.41 1.66
N CYS A 433 14.44 -16.39 1.67
CA CYS A 433 14.52 -15.37 0.61
C CYS A 433 14.86 -16.00 -0.75
N ARG A 434 15.92 -16.83 -0.78
CA ARG A 434 16.37 -17.49 -2.01
C ARG A 434 15.30 -18.39 -2.61
N ARG A 435 14.65 -19.22 -1.78
CA ARG A 435 13.56 -20.10 -2.23
C ARG A 435 12.38 -19.30 -2.77
N LYS A 436 11.90 -18.27 -2.05
CA LYS A 436 10.80 -17.42 -2.51
C LYS A 436 11.12 -16.75 -3.86
N MET A 437 12.30 -16.14 -4.00
CA MET A 437 12.70 -15.48 -5.24
C MET A 437 12.81 -16.49 -6.40
N THR A 438 13.44 -17.64 -6.16
CA THR A 438 13.62 -18.71 -7.17
C THR A 438 12.28 -19.28 -7.61
N ASP A 439 11.38 -19.58 -6.66
CA ASP A 439 10.04 -20.08 -6.93
C ASP A 439 9.25 -19.14 -7.84
N LEU A 440 9.27 -17.83 -7.55
CA LEU A 440 8.57 -16.83 -8.35
C LEU A 440 9.18 -16.70 -9.75
N VAL A 441 10.51 -16.67 -9.87
CA VAL A 441 11.19 -16.62 -11.17
C VAL A 441 10.82 -17.84 -12.03
N GLN A 442 10.87 -19.04 -11.45
CA GLN A 442 10.48 -20.27 -12.17
C GLN A 442 9.01 -20.22 -12.60
N GLU A 443 8.09 -19.89 -11.69
CA GLU A 443 6.66 -19.82 -11.95
C GLU A 443 6.32 -18.88 -13.12
N LEU A 444 6.94 -17.69 -13.15
CA LEU A 444 6.70 -16.71 -14.21
C LEU A 444 7.34 -17.12 -15.55
N VAL A 445 8.51 -17.74 -15.49
CA VAL A 445 9.22 -18.24 -16.68
C VAL A 445 8.44 -19.39 -17.33
N ASP A 446 7.93 -20.33 -16.54
CA ASP A 446 7.20 -21.51 -16.97
C ASP A 446 5.78 -21.18 -17.43
N GLY A 447 5.09 -20.28 -16.71
CA GLY A 447 3.79 -19.71 -17.11
C GLY A 447 3.85 -18.87 -18.39
N GLY A 448 5.07 -18.64 -18.89
CA GLY A 448 5.37 -17.94 -20.12
C GLY A 448 5.37 -16.44 -19.92
N ILE A 449 6.55 -15.86 -19.71
CA ILE A 449 6.88 -14.47 -20.05
C ILE A 449 6.87 -14.32 -21.59
N ARG A 450 5.83 -14.78 -22.29
CA ARG A 450 5.71 -14.54 -23.74
C ARG A 450 5.23 -13.11 -23.95
N ARG A 451 5.86 -12.42 -24.90
CA ARG A 451 5.45 -11.10 -25.39
C ARG A 451 3.94 -11.10 -25.59
N GLN A 452 3.25 -10.10 -25.03
CA GLN A 452 1.87 -9.85 -25.37
C GLN A 452 1.77 -9.63 -26.88
N THR A 453 1.16 -10.57 -27.59
CA THR A 453 0.57 -10.28 -28.89
C THR A 453 -0.52 -9.24 -28.65
N LYS A 454 -0.42 -8.10 -29.33
CA LYS A 454 -1.47 -7.09 -29.46
C LYS A 454 -2.76 -7.81 -29.83
N THR A 455 -3.61 -8.09 -28.84
CA THR A 455 -4.90 -8.72 -29.10
C THR A 455 -5.92 -7.61 -29.15
N ASN A 456 -6.67 -7.58 -30.26
CA ASN A 456 -7.64 -6.55 -30.68
C ASN A 456 -8.86 -6.38 -29.74
N TYR A 457 -8.77 -6.73 -28.45
CA TYR A 457 -9.86 -6.71 -27.48
C TYR A 457 -10.24 -5.30 -27.00
N ILE A 458 -9.30 -4.34 -27.05
CA ILE A 458 -9.53 -2.97 -26.56
C ILE A 458 -10.72 -2.32 -27.27
N ARG A 459 -10.92 -2.58 -28.57
CA ARG A 459 -12.04 -2.00 -29.35
C ARG A 459 -13.41 -2.53 -28.92
N PHE A 460 -13.50 -3.81 -28.52
CA PHE A 460 -14.75 -4.43 -28.07
C PHE A 460 -15.18 -3.96 -26.68
N ILE A 461 -14.20 -3.60 -25.86
CA ILE A 461 -14.40 -3.16 -24.49
C ILE A 461 -14.98 -1.73 -24.45
N PHE A 462 -14.46 -0.78 -25.24
CA PHE A 462 -15.00 0.58 -25.28
C PHE A 462 -16.44 0.65 -25.79
N GLU A 463 -16.80 -0.20 -26.76
CA GLU A 463 -18.17 -0.27 -27.29
C GLU A 463 -19.16 -0.89 -26.27
N SER A 464 -18.68 -1.78 -25.38
CA SER A 464 -19.50 -2.46 -24.37
C SER A 464 -19.70 -1.67 -23.08
N PHE A 465 -18.80 -0.72 -22.78
CA PHE A 465 -18.93 0.17 -21.61
C PHE A 465 -19.77 1.45 -21.85
N GLY A 466 -20.42 1.59 -23.01
CA GLY A 466 -21.26 2.75 -23.32
C GLY A 466 -20.50 4.08 -23.46
N VAL A 467 -19.16 4.03 -23.48
CA VAL A 467 -18.29 5.19 -23.62
C VAL A 467 -18.34 5.65 -25.08
N LYS A 468 -19.31 6.50 -25.43
CA LYS A 468 -19.47 7.06 -26.78
C LYS A 468 -18.33 7.99 -27.21
N LYS A 469 -17.44 8.38 -26.30
CA LYS A 469 -16.29 9.25 -26.53
C LYS A 469 -15.10 8.75 -25.74
N SER A 470 -14.05 8.30 -26.42
CA SER A 470 -12.80 7.94 -25.76
C SER A 470 -12.16 9.20 -25.19
N MET A 471 -12.00 9.23 -23.87
CA MET A 471 -11.34 10.31 -23.16
C MET A 471 -9.98 9.82 -22.70
N THR A 472 -8.93 10.59 -22.96
CA THR A 472 -7.60 10.35 -22.42
C THR A 472 -7.27 11.43 -21.41
N LEU A 473 -6.65 11.03 -20.31
CA LEU A 473 -5.98 11.95 -19.41
C LEU A 473 -4.71 12.43 -20.11
N ASP A 474 -4.56 13.74 -20.27
CA ASP A 474 -3.24 14.28 -20.61
C ASP A 474 -2.31 14.19 -19.40
N LYS A 475 -1.05 14.64 -19.55
CA LYS A 475 -0.06 14.63 -18.47
C LYS A 475 -0.48 15.45 -17.24
N ASP A 476 -1.50 16.29 -17.38
CA ASP A 476 -2.06 17.13 -16.32
C ASP A 476 -3.39 16.58 -15.77
N TYR A 477 -3.74 15.32 -16.07
CA TYR A 477 -5.03 14.69 -15.74
C TYR A 477 -6.26 15.46 -16.26
N LYS A 478 -6.09 16.29 -17.29
CA LYS A 478 -7.21 16.95 -17.94
C LYS A 478 -7.83 16.01 -18.96
N MET A 479 -9.17 15.98 -18.92
CA MET A 479 -9.96 15.20 -19.85
C MET A 479 -9.84 15.79 -21.26
N THR A 480 -9.27 15.03 -22.18
CA THR A 480 -9.20 15.39 -23.60
C THR A 480 -9.95 14.37 -24.45
N GLU A 481 -10.76 14.87 -25.38
CA GLU A 481 -11.41 14.02 -26.38
C GLU A 481 -10.36 13.53 -27.39
N LEU A 482 -10.27 12.21 -27.57
CA LEU A 482 -9.51 11.62 -28.69
C LEU A 482 -10.22 11.99 -30.00
N ASN A 483 -9.59 12.84 -30.80
CA ASN A 483 -9.99 13.02 -32.20
C ASN A 483 -9.47 11.81 -32.99
N ASN A 484 -10.42 11.09 -33.62
CA ASN A 484 -10.21 9.86 -34.40
C ASN A 484 -9.09 9.92 -35.44
#